data_AF-E9J672-F1
#
_entry.id   AF-E9J672-F1
#
_cell.length_a   1.000
_cell.length_b   1.000
_cell.length_c   1.000
_cell.angle_alpha   90.00
_cell.angle_beta   90.00
_cell.angle_gamma   90.00
#
_symmetry.space_group_name_H-M   'P 1'
#
loop_
_entity.id
_entity.type
_entity.pdbx_description
1 polymer ?
#
loop_
_entity_poly.entity_id
_entity_poly.type
_entity_poly.pdbx_seq_one_letter_code
_entity_poly.pdbx_strand_id
1 'polypeptide(L)'
;IEAYSATLKCSNHNSLPLQYLSQPAQVACRFQLQTLDVGSTHHISVSYAEDGPQNFCVQIEGKQREELTRLENKINRCPKQPLQKPLPGLVCLGRYNDEGFKVMRRALILFVKEHLCKLYYLDYGNMGVLPYTDIFHLPPEYMDPEAFAIKFALSGLKELVISPEMINGIKPLESIMADLAQYARNAPRLDKLQLKAGIPCAALHDSQWYRAQILAIVNGQIKVVYVDYGNKELLSEVSICAIRDDLIMKLPAQAIQCALNNHESLIGSEVANLFERLTFEKSFIMKVVATQSNPISQFIQI
;
A
#
# COMPACT_ATOMS: atom_id res chain seq x y z
N ILE A 1 -22.54 27.21 -20.35
CA ILE A 1 -21.57 28.34 -20.38
C ILE A 1 -21.53 28.89 -18.98
N GLU A 2 -20.50 28.56 -18.22
CA GLU A 2 -19.86 29.41 -17.21
C GLU A 2 -18.62 28.67 -16.74
N ALA A 3 -17.45 29.14 -17.20
CA ALA A 3 -16.15 28.64 -16.81
C ALA A 3 -15.76 29.33 -15.50
N TYR A 4 -15.66 28.58 -14.42
CA TYR A 4 -15.01 29.07 -13.20
C TYR A 4 -13.53 28.70 -13.28
N SER A 5 -12.72 29.66 -13.71
CA SER A 5 -11.27 29.65 -13.53
C SER A 5 -10.95 29.80 -12.04
N ALA A 6 -10.32 28.79 -11.44
CA ALA A 6 -9.81 28.89 -10.07
C ALA A 6 -8.28 28.99 -10.11
N THR A 7 -7.77 30.18 -9.80
CA THR A 7 -6.35 30.47 -9.62
C THR A 7 -5.84 29.81 -8.34
N LEU A 8 -4.80 28.97 -8.43
CA LEU A 8 -4.06 28.46 -7.27
C LEU A 8 -3.38 29.64 -6.56
N LYS A 9 -3.89 30.00 -5.37
CA LYS A 9 -3.14 30.82 -4.42
C LYS A 9 -2.19 29.90 -3.64
N CYS A 10 -0.90 29.98 -3.95
CA CYS A 10 0.15 29.52 -3.04
C CYS A 10 0.04 30.33 -1.74
N SER A 11 -0.39 29.69 -0.65
CA SER A 11 -0.31 30.28 0.68
C SER A 11 1.14 30.25 1.15
N ASN A 12 1.88 31.31 0.87
CA ASN A 12 3.16 31.62 1.52
C ASN A 12 2.90 32.03 2.96
N HIS A 13 2.67 31.09 3.87
CA HIS A 13 2.72 31.36 5.32
C HIS A 13 3.26 30.14 6.08
N ASN A 14 4.59 30.09 6.18
CA ASN A 14 5.32 29.96 7.45
C ASN A 14 6.82 29.99 7.15
N SER A 15 7.31 31.19 6.86
CA SER A 15 8.72 31.52 7.02
C SER A 15 9.09 31.34 8.50
N LEU A 16 9.85 30.30 8.81
CA LEU A 16 10.54 30.18 10.09
C LEU A 16 11.39 31.45 10.34
N PRO A 17 11.40 32.03 11.55
CA PRO A 17 12.12 33.26 11.80
C PRO A 17 13.64 33.04 11.64
N LEU A 18 14.21 33.73 10.65
CA LEU A 18 15.66 33.85 10.43
C LEU A 18 16.27 34.72 11.54
N GLN A 19 16.67 34.12 12.66
CA GLN A 19 17.49 34.79 13.67
C GLN A 19 18.63 33.90 14.19
N TYR A 20 19.46 33.36 13.30
CA TYR A 20 20.80 32.88 13.68
C TYR A 20 21.73 32.94 12.46
N LEU A 21 22.20 34.13 12.10
CA LEU A 21 23.29 34.31 11.14
C LEU A 21 24.29 35.32 11.68
N SER A 22 25.27 34.81 12.42
CA SER A 22 26.52 35.51 12.67
C SER A 22 27.62 34.54 13.12
N GLN A 23 28.05 33.65 12.22
CA GLN A 23 29.41 33.06 12.23
C GLN A 23 29.88 32.76 10.78
N PRO A 24 31.19 32.87 10.47
CA PRO A 24 31.67 32.85 9.09
C PRO A 24 31.79 31.43 8.51
N ALA A 25 31.21 31.26 7.32
CA ALA A 25 31.55 30.28 6.27
C ALA A 25 31.83 28.82 6.69
N GLN A 26 30.81 28.12 7.18
CA GLN A 26 30.49 26.83 6.55
C GLN A 26 29.41 27.15 5.52
N VAL A 27 29.72 26.99 4.23
CA VAL A 27 28.70 27.11 3.18
C VAL A 27 27.62 26.09 3.52
N ALA A 28 26.52 26.56 4.08
CA ALA A 28 25.36 25.72 4.36
C ALA A 28 24.82 25.31 2.99
N CYS A 29 25.24 24.15 2.49
CA CYS A 29 24.67 23.57 1.30
C CYS A 29 23.20 23.24 1.61
N ARG A 30 22.30 24.07 1.12
CA ARG A 30 20.85 23.91 1.29
C ARG A 30 20.37 22.93 0.23
N PHE A 31 19.64 21.89 0.64
CA PHE A 31 18.84 21.11 -0.29
C PHE A 31 17.74 21.98 -0.89
N GLN A 32 17.62 21.98 -2.22
CA GLN A 32 16.45 22.54 -2.89
C GLN A 32 15.35 21.49 -2.87
N LEU A 33 14.14 21.92 -2.50
CA LEU A 33 12.96 21.09 -2.58
C LEU A 33 12.41 21.19 -3.99
N GLN A 34 12.05 20.05 -4.55
CA GLN A 34 11.45 20.00 -5.87
C GLN A 34 10.10 20.75 -5.86
N THR A 35 9.89 21.56 -6.90
CA THR A 35 8.62 22.23 -7.16
C THR A 35 8.02 21.71 -8.46
N LEU A 36 6.70 21.69 -8.55
CA LEU A 36 5.97 21.26 -9.73
C LEU A 36 5.19 22.43 -10.31
N ASP A 37 5.11 22.47 -11.64
CA ASP A 37 4.41 23.55 -12.34
C ASP A 37 2.90 23.46 -12.15
N VAL A 38 2.25 24.61 -11.97
CA VAL A 38 0.80 24.72 -11.87
C VAL A 38 0.14 24.17 -13.14
N GLY A 39 -0.75 23.18 -12.97
CA GLY A 39 -1.47 22.54 -14.08
C GLY A 39 -0.73 21.36 -14.73
N SER A 40 0.48 21.03 -14.28
CA SER A 40 1.19 19.83 -14.73
C SER A 40 0.56 18.54 -14.19
N THR A 41 0.71 17.44 -14.92
CA THR A 41 0.21 16.10 -14.52
C THR A 41 1.39 15.13 -14.43
N HIS A 42 1.45 14.36 -13.33
CA HIS A 42 2.56 13.45 -13.04
C HIS A 42 2.03 12.11 -12.53
N HIS A 43 2.72 11.02 -12.87
CA HIS A 43 2.52 9.72 -12.23
C HIS A 43 3.31 9.71 -10.91
N ILE A 44 2.63 9.41 -9.80
CA ILE A 44 3.23 9.50 -8.45
C ILE A 44 2.91 8.27 -7.60
N SER A 45 3.70 8.05 -6.56
CA SER A 45 3.38 7.19 -5.42
C SER A 45 3.43 7.97 -4.10
N VAL A 46 2.62 7.56 -3.13
CA VAL A 46 2.65 8.14 -1.77
C VAL A 46 3.82 7.51 -1.01
N SER A 47 4.78 8.33 -0.60
CA SER A 47 5.98 7.87 0.13
C SER A 47 5.83 7.93 1.64
N TYR A 48 4.95 8.81 2.15
CA TYR A 48 4.65 8.97 3.57
C TYR A 48 3.36 9.76 3.79
N ALA A 49 2.50 9.38 4.75
CA ALA A 49 1.19 10.00 4.93
C ALA A 49 0.66 9.96 6.39
N GLU A 50 1.50 10.25 7.38
CA GLU A 50 1.09 10.21 8.80
C GLU A 50 0.15 11.34 9.20
N ASP A 51 0.29 12.53 8.61
CA ASP A 51 -0.55 13.70 8.90
C ASP A 51 -1.83 13.75 8.03
N GLY A 52 -2.16 12.64 7.35
CA GLY A 52 -3.37 12.48 6.56
C GLY A 52 -3.38 13.26 5.24
N PRO A 53 -4.56 13.38 4.59
CA PRO A 53 -4.67 13.91 3.23
C PRO A 53 -4.39 15.41 3.11
N GLN A 54 -4.33 16.13 4.23
CA GLN A 54 -3.94 17.54 4.28
C GLN A 54 -2.42 17.75 4.29
N ASN A 55 -1.63 16.71 4.56
CA ASN A 55 -0.18 16.78 4.62
C ASN A 55 0.43 15.38 4.46
N PHE A 56 0.82 15.05 3.23
CA PHE A 56 1.50 13.81 2.90
C PHE A 56 2.63 14.08 1.92
N CYS A 57 3.50 13.10 1.72
CA CYS A 57 4.63 13.16 0.80
C CYS A 57 4.45 12.18 -0.34
N VAL A 58 4.86 12.59 -1.53
CA VAL A 58 4.82 11.78 -2.76
C VAL A 58 6.18 11.78 -3.45
N GLN A 59 6.41 10.77 -4.27
CA GLN A 59 7.53 10.66 -5.19
C GLN A 59 7.01 10.56 -6.62
N ILE A 60 7.73 11.11 -7.59
CA ILE A 60 7.40 10.95 -9.02
C ILE A 60 7.93 9.60 -9.52
N GLU A 61 7.08 8.87 -10.22
CA GLU A 61 7.39 7.57 -10.80
C GLU A 61 8.24 7.68 -12.08
N GLY A 62 8.76 6.54 -12.54
CA GLY A 62 9.58 6.46 -13.76
C GLY A 62 11.00 6.94 -13.54
N LYS A 63 11.48 7.90 -14.35
CA LYS A 63 12.89 8.30 -14.36
C LYS A 63 13.40 8.77 -12.99
N GLN A 64 12.61 9.53 -12.24
CA GLN A 64 13.02 10.03 -10.93
C GLN A 64 13.13 8.91 -9.90
N ARG A 65 12.21 7.92 -9.95
CA ARG A 65 12.29 6.72 -9.12
C ARG A 65 13.56 5.92 -9.38
N GLU A 66 13.94 5.74 -10.65
CA GLU A 66 15.19 5.08 -11.02
C GLU A 66 16.43 5.83 -10.51
N GLU A 67 16.44 7.17 -10.60
CA GLU A 67 17.53 8.00 -10.09
C GLU A 67 17.66 7.87 -8.56
N LEU A 68 16.54 7.88 -7.82
CA LEU A 68 16.56 7.63 -6.38
C LEU A 68 17.18 6.25 -6.07
N THR A 69 16.74 5.19 -6.75
CA THR A 69 17.33 3.85 -6.55
C THR A 69 18.83 3.81 -6.84
N ARG A 70 19.31 4.54 -7.88
CA ARG A 70 20.75 4.64 -8.17
C ARG A 70 21.49 5.38 -7.06
N LEU A 71 20.94 6.48 -6.56
CA LEU A 71 21.50 7.26 -5.47
C LEU A 71 21.60 6.41 -4.19
N GLU A 72 20.52 5.72 -3.82
CA GLU A 72 20.46 4.87 -2.63
C GLU A 72 21.55 3.79 -2.66
N ASN A 73 21.74 3.15 -3.81
CA ASN A 73 22.81 2.17 -3.99
C ASN A 73 24.20 2.78 -3.77
N LYS A 74 24.45 4.01 -4.25
CA LYS A 74 25.73 4.70 -4.08
C LYS A 74 25.96 5.11 -2.62
N ILE A 75 24.99 5.77 -1.99
CA ILE A 75 25.12 6.22 -0.60
C ILE A 75 25.24 5.06 0.37
N ASN A 76 24.62 3.91 0.11
CA ASN A 76 24.74 2.75 1.00
C ASN A 76 26.12 2.10 0.90
N ARG A 77 26.75 2.11 -0.28
CA ARG A 77 28.09 1.51 -0.52
C ARG A 77 29.27 2.42 -0.18
N CYS A 78 29.08 3.74 -0.06
CA CYS A 78 30.19 4.65 0.21
C CYS A 78 30.82 4.45 1.61
N PRO A 79 32.08 4.83 1.84
CA PRO A 79 32.64 4.88 3.19
C PRO A 79 31.84 5.83 4.09
N LYS A 80 31.59 5.43 5.34
CA LYS A 80 30.80 6.22 6.28
C LYS A 80 31.71 6.93 7.27
N GLN A 81 31.63 8.26 7.30
CA GLN A 81 32.34 9.08 8.27
C GLN A 81 31.34 9.63 9.30
N PRO A 82 31.48 9.29 10.59
CA PRO A 82 30.57 9.78 11.64
C PRO A 82 30.52 11.30 11.71
N LEU A 83 29.33 11.87 11.89
CA LEU A 83 29.15 13.31 12.06
C LEU A 83 29.35 13.67 13.55
N GLN A 84 30.51 14.24 13.88
CA GLN A 84 30.87 14.48 15.29
C GLN A 84 30.04 15.56 15.98
N LYS A 85 29.61 16.58 15.24
CA LYS A 85 28.84 17.72 15.78
C LYS A 85 27.59 17.97 14.93
N PRO A 86 26.51 17.21 15.16
CA PRO A 86 25.23 17.46 14.51
C PRO A 86 24.70 18.85 14.87
N LEU A 87 24.19 19.57 13.87
CA LEU A 87 23.58 20.89 14.03
C LEU A 87 22.27 20.95 13.21
N PRO A 88 21.23 21.63 13.72
CA PRO A 88 20.03 21.91 12.92
C PRO A 88 20.38 22.57 11.59
N GLY A 89 19.71 22.14 10.52
CA GLY A 89 19.93 22.62 9.16
C GLY A 89 21.01 21.88 8.37
N LEU A 90 21.82 21.03 9.01
CA LEU A 90 22.79 20.21 8.29
C LEU A 90 22.12 19.03 7.60
N VAL A 91 22.60 18.72 6.40
CA VAL A 91 22.23 17.52 5.65
C VAL A 91 23.26 16.43 5.91
N CYS A 92 22.77 15.23 6.18
CA CYS A 92 23.56 14.08 6.60
C CYS A 92 23.03 12.79 5.98
N LEU A 93 23.78 11.70 6.17
CA LEU A 93 23.27 10.34 6.04
C LEU A 93 22.77 9.90 7.42
N GLY A 94 21.48 9.62 7.52
CA GLY A 94 20.86 9.01 8.70
C GLY A 94 20.65 7.52 8.47
N ARG A 95 21.00 6.69 9.45
CA ARG A 95 20.66 5.27 9.43
C ARG A 95 19.14 5.09 9.56
N TYR A 96 18.56 4.22 8.77
CA TYR A 96 17.15 3.88 8.78
C TYR A 96 16.99 2.36 8.83
N ASN A 97 15.96 1.88 9.52
CA ASN A 97 15.66 0.45 9.58
C ASN A 97 14.54 0.16 8.59
N ASP A 98 14.87 -0.60 7.55
CA ASP A 98 13.98 -0.97 6.46
C ASP A 98 13.78 -2.49 6.51
N GLU A 99 12.63 -2.93 7.01
CA GLU A 99 12.29 -4.36 7.16
C GLU A 99 13.36 -5.21 7.89
N GLY A 100 14.04 -4.62 8.88
CA GLY A 100 15.11 -5.28 9.64
C GLY A 100 16.52 -5.05 9.08
N PHE A 101 16.65 -4.43 7.90
CA PHE A 101 17.93 -4.05 7.31
C PHE A 101 18.29 -2.60 7.63
N LYS A 102 19.54 -2.38 8.04
CA LYS A 102 20.08 -1.05 8.31
C LYS A 102 20.55 -0.43 6.99
N VAL A 103 19.80 0.54 6.49
CA VAL A 103 20.14 1.32 5.29
C VAL A 103 20.48 2.76 5.66
N MET A 104 21.09 3.48 4.75
CA MET A 104 21.38 4.91 4.87
C MET A 104 20.48 5.69 3.93
N ARG A 105 19.97 6.81 4.43
CA ARG A 105 19.12 7.73 3.67
C ARG A 105 19.59 9.16 3.87
N ARG A 106 19.39 10.02 2.87
CA ARG A 106 19.66 11.45 3.01
C ARG A 106 18.66 12.05 3.99
N ALA A 107 19.15 12.87 4.91
CA ALA A 107 18.32 13.45 5.95
C ALA A 107 18.76 14.88 6.27
N LEU A 108 17.79 15.71 6.64
CA LEU A 108 18.00 17.04 7.21
C LEU A 108 17.85 16.95 8.73
N ILE A 109 18.83 17.45 9.48
CA ILE A 109 18.73 17.59 10.93
C ILE A 109 17.78 18.76 11.24
N LEU A 110 16.64 18.46 11.87
CA LEU A 110 15.67 19.47 12.28
C LEU A 110 15.99 20.03 13.65
N PHE A 111 16.25 19.15 14.61
CA PHE A 111 16.50 19.50 16.00
C PHE A 111 17.55 18.58 16.59
N VAL A 112 18.33 19.12 17.52
CA VAL A 112 19.36 18.39 18.26
C VAL A 112 19.03 18.52 19.74
N LYS A 113 18.94 17.41 20.47
CA LYS A 113 18.70 17.37 21.91
C LYS A 113 19.57 16.30 22.55
N GLU A 114 20.42 16.72 23.49
CA GLU A 114 21.34 15.83 24.23
C GLU A 114 22.21 14.97 23.27
N HIS A 115 21.88 13.69 23.11
CA HIS A 115 22.56 12.72 22.25
C HIS A 115 21.72 12.24 21.07
N LEU A 116 20.57 12.88 20.82
CA LEU A 116 19.60 12.52 19.79
C LEU A 116 19.41 13.67 18.80
N CYS A 117 19.18 13.32 17.53
CA CYS A 117 18.75 14.26 16.50
C CYS A 117 17.40 13.85 15.94
N LYS A 118 16.48 14.81 15.83
CA LYS A 118 15.27 14.66 15.01
C LYS A 118 15.62 14.98 13.56
N LEU A 119 15.32 14.06 12.68
CA LEU A 119 15.66 14.09 11.26
C LEU A 119 14.40 14.14 10.40
N TYR A 120 14.53 14.74 9.23
CA TYR A 120 13.59 14.65 8.11
C TYR A 120 14.27 13.93 6.95
N TYR A 121 13.79 12.74 6.57
CA TYR A 121 14.37 11.99 5.46
C TYR A 121 13.92 12.59 4.14
N LEU A 122 14.87 13.22 3.45
CA LEU A 122 14.61 14.12 2.33
C LEU A 122 13.91 13.43 1.15
N ASP A 123 14.17 12.15 0.97
CA ASP A 123 13.71 11.42 -0.21
C ASP A 123 12.35 10.75 0.00
N TYR A 124 11.91 10.57 1.25
CA TYR A 124 10.66 9.86 1.60
C TYR A 124 9.65 10.74 2.33
N GLY A 125 10.13 11.79 3.00
CA GLY A 125 9.32 12.75 3.73
C GLY A 125 8.93 12.32 5.14
N ASN A 126 9.33 11.12 5.57
CA ASN A 126 9.13 10.67 6.94
C ASN A 126 10.13 11.33 7.90
N MET A 127 9.78 11.35 9.19
CA MET A 127 10.67 11.79 10.26
C MET A 127 11.32 10.61 10.96
N GLY A 128 12.43 10.86 11.63
CA GLY A 128 13.09 9.89 12.50
C GLY A 128 13.79 10.57 13.67
N VAL A 129 14.11 9.80 14.70
CA VAL A 129 14.95 10.24 15.81
C VAL A 129 16.10 9.25 15.92
N LEU A 130 17.33 9.74 15.77
CA LEU A 130 18.53 8.90 15.80
C LEU A 130 19.54 9.37 16.84
N PRO A 131 20.30 8.45 17.46
CA PRO A 131 21.48 8.81 18.21
C PRO A 131 22.59 9.30 17.27
N TYR A 132 23.53 10.07 17.81
CA TYR A 132 24.65 10.62 17.01
C TYR A 132 25.50 9.52 16.34
N THR A 133 25.58 8.35 16.95
CA THR A 133 26.29 7.17 16.43
C THR A 133 25.73 6.64 15.10
N ASP A 134 24.51 7.05 14.76
CA ASP A 134 23.78 6.64 13.56
C ASP A 134 23.67 7.77 12.51
N ILE A 135 24.46 8.84 12.69
CA ILE A 135 24.48 10.00 11.80
C ILE A 135 25.88 10.17 11.20
N PHE A 136 25.93 10.30 9.88
CA PHE A 136 27.17 10.33 9.11
C PHE A 136 27.18 11.54 8.17
N HIS A 137 28.37 12.00 7.79
CA HIS A 137 28.51 13.00 6.73
C HIS A 137 27.88 12.50 5.43
N LEU A 138 27.16 13.37 4.72
CA LEU A 138 26.75 13.15 3.33
C LEU A 138 27.87 13.68 2.42
N PRO A 139 28.53 12.81 1.63
CA PRO A 139 29.53 13.25 0.66
C PRO A 139 28.93 14.28 -0.33
N PRO A 140 29.66 15.37 -0.68
CA PRO A 140 29.15 16.43 -1.53
C PRO A 140 28.63 15.95 -2.90
N GLU A 141 29.21 14.89 -3.46
CA GLU A 141 28.78 14.28 -4.72
C GLU A 141 27.38 13.66 -4.69
N TYR A 142 26.78 13.49 -3.51
CA TYR A 142 25.42 12.95 -3.33
C TYR A 142 24.41 14.01 -2.86
N MET A 143 24.83 15.29 -2.82
CA MET A 143 23.95 16.43 -2.57
C MET A 143 23.04 16.75 -3.76
N ASP A 144 23.48 16.38 -4.97
CA ASP A 144 22.72 16.40 -6.22
C ASP A 144 22.34 14.96 -6.56
N PRO A 145 21.06 14.62 -6.87
CA PRO A 145 19.91 15.48 -7.21
C PRO A 145 19.16 16.09 -6.02
N GLU A 146 18.16 16.94 -6.30
CA GLU A 146 17.18 17.47 -5.33
C GLU A 146 16.49 16.37 -4.50
N ALA A 147 15.80 16.78 -3.43
CA ALA A 147 15.01 15.88 -2.59
C ALA A 147 13.88 15.25 -3.40
N PHE A 148 13.71 13.93 -3.31
CA PHE A 148 12.68 13.20 -4.07
C PHE A 148 11.29 13.21 -3.41
N ALA A 149 11.18 13.58 -2.13
CA ALA A 149 9.88 13.71 -1.48
C ALA A 149 9.29 15.11 -1.74
N ILE A 150 8.08 15.13 -2.26
CA ILE A 150 7.31 16.36 -2.50
C ILE A 150 6.12 16.38 -1.55
N LYS A 151 5.97 17.46 -0.78
CA LYS A 151 4.82 17.63 0.13
C LYS A 151 3.56 18.03 -0.63
N PHE A 152 2.46 17.35 -0.31
CA PHE A 152 1.16 17.53 -0.92
C PHE A 152 0.05 17.66 0.13
N ALA A 153 -1.01 18.35 -0.29
CA ALA A 153 -2.30 18.36 0.37
C ALA A 153 -3.37 18.15 -0.71
N LEU A 154 -4.38 17.32 -0.44
CA LEU A 154 -5.51 17.17 -1.35
C LEU A 154 -6.34 18.46 -1.33
N SER A 155 -6.61 19.02 -2.50
CA SER A 155 -7.49 20.18 -2.65
C SER A 155 -8.97 19.77 -2.56
N GLY A 156 -9.82 20.66 -2.02
CA GLY A 156 -11.28 20.48 -2.07
C GLY A 156 -11.84 19.54 -1.01
N LEU A 157 -11.07 19.22 0.03
CA LEU A 157 -11.55 18.47 1.19
C LEU A 157 -12.62 19.29 1.93
N LYS A 158 -13.90 18.90 1.78
CA LYS A 158 -14.96 19.18 2.76
C LYS A 158 -14.83 18.15 3.87
N GLU A 159 -15.25 18.48 5.10
CA GLU A 159 -15.16 17.63 6.31
C GLU A 159 -15.05 16.14 5.99
N LEU A 160 -13.88 15.56 6.26
CA LEU A 160 -13.59 14.16 6.00
C LEU A 160 -14.38 13.31 6.99
N VAL A 161 -15.60 12.93 6.61
CA VAL A 161 -16.37 11.93 7.35
C VAL A 161 -15.81 10.56 6.98
N ILE A 162 -14.97 9.99 7.85
CA ILE A 162 -14.56 8.60 7.73
C ILE A 162 -15.79 7.74 8.00
N SER A 163 -16.32 7.10 6.98
CA SER A 163 -17.47 6.20 7.15
C SER A 163 -17.02 4.86 7.73
N PRO A 164 -17.86 4.15 8.50
CA PRO A 164 -17.55 2.81 9.01
C PRO A 164 -17.15 1.81 7.91
N GLU A 165 -17.69 1.95 6.71
CA GLU A 165 -17.36 1.11 5.54
C GLU A 165 -15.91 1.29 5.08
N MET A 166 -15.38 2.52 5.12
CA MET A 166 -13.99 2.83 4.73
C MET A 166 -12.97 2.23 5.70
N ILE A 167 -13.31 2.11 6.99
CA ILE A 167 -12.47 1.49 8.02
C ILE A 167 -12.52 -0.04 7.89
N ASN A 168 -13.70 -0.59 7.60
CA ASN A 168 -13.89 -2.04 7.49
C ASN A 168 -13.13 -2.64 6.30
N GLY A 169 -12.94 -1.90 5.21
CA GLY A 169 -12.12 -2.33 4.05
C GLY A 169 -10.62 -2.54 4.34
N ILE A 170 -10.13 -2.23 5.54
CA ILE A 170 -8.73 -2.37 5.97
C ILE A 170 -8.62 -3.42 7.08
N LYS A 171 -9.06 -4.66 6.81
CA LYS A 171 -8.79 -5.81 7.68
C LYS A 171 -8.09 -6.91 6.89
N PRO A 172 -6.91 -7.40 7.34
CA PRO A 172 -6.24 -8.52 6.71
C PRO A 172 -7.14 -9.77 6.64
N LEU A 173 -7.00 -10.56 5.57
CA LEU A 173 -7.76 -11.79 5.37
C LEU A 173 -7.62 -12.75 6.57
N GLU A 174 -6.43 -12.81 7.15
CA GLU A 174 -6.10 -13.64 8.33
C GLU A 174 -6.98 -13.30 9.53
N SER A 175 -7.26 -12.02 9.76
CA SER A 175 -8.12 -11.58 10.86
C SER A 175 -9.56 -12.04 10.66
N ILE A 176 -10.07 -11.96 9.43
CA ILE A 176 -11.42 -12.42 9.10
C ILE A 176 -11.53 -13.94 9.24
N MET A 177 -10.49 -14.68 8.83
CA MET A 177 -10.46 -16.14 8.99
C MET A 177 -10.44 -16.57 10.47
N ALA A 178 -9.73 -15.85 11.33
CA ALA A 178 -9.73 -16.10 12.77
C ALA A 178 -11.12 -15.86 13.40
N ASP A 179 -11.76 -14.72 13.09
CA ASP A 179 -13.11 -14.40 13.55
C ASP A 179 -14.13 -15.45 13.08
N LEU A 180 -14.03 -15.86 11.81
CA LEU A 180 -14.88 -16.88 11.22
C LEU A 180 -14.70 -18.23 11.92
N ALA A 181 -13.46 -18.65 12.18
CA ALA A 181 -13.16 -19.90 12.87
C ALA A 181 -13.77 -19.95 14.27
N GLN A 182 -13.75 -18.83 15.00
CA GLN A 182 -14.38 -18.72 16.31
C GLN A 182 -15.91 -18.81 16.20
N TYR A 183 -16.50 -18.07 15.26
CA TYR A 183 -17.95 -18.05 15.04
C TYR A 183 -18.50 -19.42 14.61
N ALA A 184 -17.84 -20.08 13.65
CA ALA A 184 -18.29 -21.31 13.04
C ALA A 184 -18.44 -22.49 14.02
N ARG A 185 -17.76 -22.46 15.17
CA ARG A 185 -17.89 -23.48 16.24
C ARG A 185 -19.33 -23.63 16.74
N ASN A 186 -20.08 -22.53 16.76
CA ASN A 186 -21.45 -22.48 17.29
C ASN A 186 -22.45 -21.98 16.24
N ALA A 187 -22.02 -21.83 14.98
CA ALA A 187 -22.85 -21.30 13.93
C ALA A 187 -23.99 -22.28 13.60
N PRO A 188 -25.21 -21.77 13.34
CA PRO A 188 -26.30 -22.62 12.92
C PRO A 188 -26.01 -23.25 11.55
N ARG A 189 -26.50 -24.47 11.35
CA ARG A 189 -26.48 -25.10 10.03
C ARG A 189 -27.45 -24.40 9.10
N LEU A 190 -27.18 -24.45 7.81
CA LEU A 190 -28.14 -23.99 6.80
C LEU A 190 -29.22 -25.06 6.65
N ASP A 191 -30.48 -24.64 6.74
CA ASP A 191 -31.60 -25.54 6.46
C ASP A 191 -31.66 -25.89 4.98
N LYS A 192 -32.25 -27.04 4.63
CA LYS A 192 -32.42 -27.46 3.22
C LYS A 192 -33.12 -26.42 2.35
N LEU A 193 -34.00 -25.62 2.93
CA LEU A 193 -34.70 -24.52 2.24
C LEU A 193 -33.79 -23.33 1.93
N GLN A 194 -32.67 -23.19 2.66
CA GLN A 194 -31.67 -22.13 2.51
C GLN A 194 -30.53 -22.53 1.58
N LEU A 195 -30.33 -23.82 1.30
CA LEU A 195 -29.30 -24.30 0.39
C LEU A 195 -29.67 -23.95 -1.06
N LYS A 196 -29.22 -22.79 -1.53
CA LYS A 196 -29.46 -22.31 -2.90
C LYS A 196 -28.20 -21.66 -3.47
N ALA A 197 -28.07 -21.72 -4.78
CA ALA A 197 -27.03 -21.00 -5.50
C ALA A 197 -27.08 -19.50 -5.14
N GLY A 198 -25.91 -18.90 -4.93
CA GLY A 198 -25.74 -17.51 -4.55
C GLY A 198 -25.71 -17.26 -3.05
N ILE A 199 -26.09 -18.22 -2.19
CA ILE A 199 -26.11 -18.01 -0.75
C ILE A 199 -24.68 -18.03 -0.17
N PRO A 200 -24.24 -16.98 0.53
CA PRO A 200 -22.99 -16.99 1.28
C PRO A 200 -23.05 -17.99 2.43
N CYS A 201 -21.95 -18.66 2.69
CA CYS A 201 -21.82 -19.62 3.77
C CYS A 201 -20.40 -19.65 4.33
N ALA A 202 -20.24 -20.35 5.45
CA ALA A 202 -18.94 -20.81 5.90
C ALA A 202 -18.78 -22.27 5.47
N ALA A 203 -17.66 -22.60 4.85
CA ALA A 203 -17.36 -23.94 4.37
C ALA A 203 -16.06 -24.47 4.98
N LEU A 204 -16.06 -25.74 5.37
CA LEU A 204 -14.92 -26.42 5.96
C LEU A 204 -14.01 -26.97 4.85
N HIS A 205 -12.71 -26.75 4.98
CA HIS A 205 -11.65 -27.35 4.16
C HIS A 205 -10.43 -27.58 5.05
N ASP A 206 -9.79 -28.75 4.99
CA ASP A 206 -8.60 -29.08 5.80
C ASP A 206 -8.70 -28.67 7.28
N SER A 207 -9.85 -28.96 7.91
CA SER A 207 -10.17 -28.64 9.31
C SER A 207 -10.28 -27.15 9.65
N GLN A 208 -10.32 -26.27 8.65
CA GLN A 208 -10.44 -24.82 8.82
C GLN A 208 -11.70 -24.29 8.11
N TRP A 209 -12.35 -23.30 8.72
CA TRP A 209 -13.53 -22.65 8.15
C TRP A 209 -13.14 -21.46 7.29
N TYR A 210 -13.77 -21.34 6.13
CA TYR A 210 -13.52 -20.31 5.13
C TYR A 210 -14.81 -19.66 4.66
N ARG A 211 -14.70 -18.42 4.19
CA ARG A 211 -15.82 -17.75 3.52
C ARG A 211 -16.06 -18.39 2.17
N ALA A 212 -17.31 -18.75 1.92
CA ALA A 212 -17.68 -19.45 0.72
C ALA A 212 -19.04 -18.97 0.20
N GLN A 213 -19.35 -19.39 -1.01
CA GLN A 213 -20.66 -19.17 -1.60
C GLN A 213 -21.12 -20.44 -2.30
N ILE A 214 -22.39 -20.79 -2.09
CA ILE A 214 -23.00 -21.93 -2.74
C ILE A 214 -23.16 -21.62 -4.23
N LEU A 215 -22.62 -22.48 -5.09
CA LEU A 215 -22.74 -22.39 -6.53
C LEU A 215 -23.91 -23.22 -7.06
N ALA A 216 -24.09 -24.43 -6.54
CA ALA A 216 -25.12 -25.36 -6.98
C ALA A 216 -25.29 -26.49 -5.96
N ILE A 217 -26.40 -27.24 -6.07
CA ILE A 217 -26.54 -28.55 -5.43
C ILE A 217 -26.44 -29.60 -6.54
N VAL A 218 -25.51 -30.54 -6.40
CA VAL A 218 -25.22 -31.58 -7.39
C VAL A 218 -25.30 -32.93 -6.68
N ASN A 219 -26.25 -33.78 -7.06
CA ASN A 219 -26.45 -35.12 -6.50
C ASN A 219 -26.53 -35.14 -4.96
N GLY A 220 -27.15 -34.12 -4.35
CA GLY A 220 -27.26 -33.98 -2.90
C GLY A 220 -26.00 -33.44 -2.20
N GLN A 221 -24.91 -33.18 -2.92
CA GLN A 221 -23.75 -32.46 -2.42
C GLN A 221 -23.84 -30.98 -2.78
N ILE A 222 -23.23 -30.12 -1.96
CA ILE A 222 -23.28 -28.68 -2.12
C ILE A 222 -21.97 -28.25 -2.75
N LYS A 223 -22.06 -27.75 -3.98
CA LYS A 223 -20.91 -27.17 -4.68
C LYS A 223 -20.71 -25.75 -4.17
N VAL A 224 -19.54 -25.45 -3.65
CA VAL A 224 -19.17 -24.11 -3.17
C VAL A 224 -17.97 -23.55 -3.93
N VAL A 225 -17.78 -22.23 -3.86
CA VAL A 225 -16.51 -21.56 -4.15
C VAL A 225 -16.01 -20.90 -2.87
N TYR A 226 -14.73 -21.05 -2.56
CA TYR A 226 -14.08 -20.29 -1.50
C TYR A 226 -13.75 -18.91 -2.04
N VAL A 227 -14.50 -17.88 -1.63
CA VAL A 227 -14.49 -16.57 -2.30
C VAL A 227 -13.16 -15.82 -2.17
N ASP A 228 -12.31 -16.24 -1.23
CA ASP A 228 -11.00 -15.65 -1.00
C ASP A 228 -9.84 -16.36 -1.71
N TYR A 229 -10.08 -17.60 -2.19
CA TYR A 229 -9.05 -18.45 -2.80
C TYR A 229 -9.40 -18.91 -4.22
N GLY A 230 -10.67 -18.83 -4.61
CA GLY A 230 -11.17 -19.12 -5.96
C GLY A 230 -11.37 -20.60 -6.28
N ASN A 231 -10.85 -21.52 -5.45
CA ASN A 231 -11.07 -22.96 -5.60
C ASN A 231 -12.52 -23.34 -5.31
N LYS A 232 -12.96 -24.44 -5.91
CA LYS A 232 -14.34 -24.95 -5.82
C LYS A 232 -14.33 -26.38 -5.30
N GLU A 233 -15.30 -26.72 -4.48
CA GLU A 233 -15.38 -28.05 -3.86
C GLU A 233 -16.83 -28.54 -3.76
N LEU A 234 -17.01 -29.86 -3.76
CA LEU A 234 -18.28 -30.53 -3.47
C LEU A 234 -18.26 -31.02 -2.02
N LEU A 235 -19.11 -30.42 -1.20
CA LEU A 235 -19.15 -30.65 0.24
C LEU A 235 -20.46 -31.31 0.66
N SER A 236 -20.42 -31.97 1.82
CA SER A 236 -21.64 -32.43 2.49
C SER A 236 -22.26 -31.31 3.34
N GLU A 237 -23.52 -31.47 3.74
CA GLU A 237 -24.22 -30.52 4.62
C GLU A 237 -23.47 -30.27 5.95
N VAL A 238 -22.75 -31.27 6.49
CA VAL A 238 -22.00 -31.12 7.76
C VAL A 238 -20.72 -30.30 7.63
N SER A 239 -20.28 -30.01 6.41
CA SER A 239 -19.12 -29.17 6.12
C SER A 239 -19.52 -27.71 5.83
N ILE A 240 -20.79 -27.35 6.04
CA ILE A 240 -21.30 -26.00 5.75
C ILE A 240 -22.13 -25.47 6.94
N CYS A 241 -21.96 -24.20 7.28
CA CYS A 241 -22.84 -23.50 8.22
C CYS A 241 -23.16 -22.08 7.73
N ALA A 242 -24.14 -21.45 8.37
CA ALA A 242 -24.48 -20.06 8.10
C ALA A 242 -23.27 -19.17 8.41
N ILE A 243 -23.16 -18.05 7.71
CA ILE A 243 -22.15 -17.02 7.96
C ILE A 243 -22.85 -15.72 8.35
N ARG A 244 -22.26 -14.99 9.30
CA ARG A 244 -22.80 -13.71 9.79
C ARG A 244 -22.50 -12.58 8.79
N ASP A 245 -23.46 -11.69 8.56
CA ASP A 245 -23.37 -10.64 7.55
C ASP A 245 -22.14 -9.73 7.68
N ASP A 246 -21.71 -9.45 8.91
CA ASP A 246 -20.50 -8.65 9.13
C ASP A 246 -19.24 -9.35 8.58
N LEU A 247 -19.12 -10.67 8.65
CA LEU A 247 -17.99 -11.42 8.08
C LEU A 247 -18.04 -11.49 6.55
N ILE A 248 -19.22 -11.29 5.97
CA ILE A 248 -19.42 -11.15 4.52
C ILE A 248 -19.00 -9.74 4.10
N MET A 249 -19.57 -8.71 4.74
CA MET A 249 -19.44 -7.31 4.33
C MET A 249 -18.12 -6.66 4.73
N LYS A 250 -17.43 -7.16 5.77
CA LYS A 250 -16.17 -6.57 6.25
C LYS A 250 -15.05 -6.65 5.22
N LEU A 251 -15.06 -7.64 4.34
CA LEU A 251 -13.98 -7.84 3.38
C LEU A 251 -14.57 -8.26 2.04
N PRO A 252 -14.28 -7.57 0.93
CA PRO A 252 -14.64 -8.08 -0.39
C PRO A 252 -14.08 -9.49 -0.62
N ALA A 253 -14.63 -10.24 -1.57
CA ALA A 253 -14.00 -11.49 -2.01
C ALA A 253 -12.56 -11.22 -2.49
N GLN A 254 -11.58 -11.95 -1.96
CA GLN A 254 -10.17 -11.69 -2.30
C GLN A 254 -9.72 -12.37 -3.60
N ALA A 255 -10.35 -13.49 -3.98
CA ALA A 255 -10.05 -14.13 -5.26
C ALA A 255 -10.82 -13.44 -6.39
N ILE A 256 -10.09 -13.01 -7.42
CA ILE A 256 -10.66 -12.40 -8.61
C ILE A 256 -10.73 -13.46 -9.72
N GLN A 257 -11.94 -13.72 -10.20
CA GLN A 257 -12.12 -14.62 -11.33
C GLN A 257 -11.70 -13.91 -12.61
N CYS A 258 -10.74 -14.48 -13.33
CA CYS A 258 -10.24 -13.92 -14.58
C CYS A 258 -10.10 -14.96 -15.69
N ALA A 259 -10.00 -14.49 -16.93
CA ALA A 259 -9.60 -15.27 -18.09
C ALA A 259 -8.70 -14.46 -19.02
N LEU A 260 -7.85 -15.15 -19.78
CA LEU A 260 -7.06 -14.53 -20.84
C LEU A 260 -8.00 -14.08 -21.97
N ASN A 261 -7.80 -12.85 -22.43
CA ASN A 261 -8.55 -12.30 -23.54
C ASN A 261 -8.47 -13.20 -24.78
N ASN A 262 -9.60 -13.42 -25.46
CA ASN A 262 -9.75 -14.27 -26.65
C ASN A 262 -9.43 -15.78 -26.46
N HIS A 263 -9.28 -16.27 -25.22
CA HIS A 263 -8.89 -17.67 -24.94
C HIS A 263 -9.85 -18.42 -23.98
N GLU A 264 -11.11 -18.03 -23.96
CA GLU A 264 -12.13 -18.52 -23.01
C GLU A 264 -12.46 -20.02 -23.16
N SER A 265 -12.17 -20.62 -24.31
CA SER A 265 -12.58 -22.00 -24.66
C SER A 265 -11.53 -23.09 -24.40
N LEU A 266 -10.45 -22.80 -23.63
CA LEU A 266 -9.36 -23.77 -23.42
C LEU A 266 -9.59 -24.75 -22.24
N ILE A 267 -10.78 -24.74 -21.62
CA ILE A 267 -11.07 -25.53 -20.42
C ILE A 267 -10.85 -27.02 -20.67
N GLY A 268 -10.01 -27.67 -19.86
CA GLY A 268 -9.73 -29.10 -19.93
C GLY A 268 -8.76 -29.52 -21.05
N SER A 269 -8.16 -28.57 -21.77
CA SER A 269 -7.12 -28.86 -22.77
C SER A 269 -5.76 -29.14 -22.12
N GLU A 270 -4.87 -29.81 -22.85
CA GLU A 270 -3.46 -29.96 -22.44
C GLU A 270 -2.78 -28.61 -22.20
N VAL A 271 -3.18 -27.59 -22.95
CA VAL A 271 -2.71 -26.20 -22.80
C VAL A 271 -3.12 -25.63 -21.44
N ALA A 272 -4.35 -25.87 -20.98
CA ALA A 272 -4.80 -25.42 -19.66
C ALA A 272 -4.01 -26.10 -18.54
N ASN A 273 -3.78 -27.41 -18.64
CA ASN A 273 -2.98 -28.15 -17.65
C ASN A 273 -1.52 -27.68 -17.62
N LEU A 274 -0.93 -27.38 -18.79
CA LEU A 274 0.41 -26.83 -18.87
C LEU A 274 0.47 -25.42 -18.29
N PHE A 275 -0.51 -24.58 -18.59
CA PHE A 275 -0.62 -23.23 -18.04
C PHE A 275 -0.65 -23.28 -16.51
N GLU A 276 -1.56 -24.06 -15.93
CA GLU A 276 -1.67 -24.25 -14.47
C GLU A 276 -0.31 -24.60 -13.85
N ARG A 277 0.39 -25.60 -14.39
CA ARG A 277 1.72 -26.02 -13.89
C ARG A 277 2.79 -24.93 -13.97
N LEU A 278 2.73 -24.08 -15.00
CA LEU A 278 3.70 -23.01 -15.21
C LEU A 278 3.38 -21.77 -14.35
N THR A 279 2.12 -21.58 -13.99
CA THR A 279 1.66 -20.36 -13.31
C THR A 279 1.36 -20.53 -11.83
N PHE A 280 1.12 -21.77 -11.35
CA PHE A 280 0.80 -22.02 -9.95
C PHE A 280 1.89 -21.48 -9.01
N GLU A 281 1.47 -20.73 -7.98
CA GLU A 281 2.34 -20.03 -7.01
C GLU A 281 3.36 -19.05 -7.63
N LYS A 282 3.12 -18.55 -8.85
CA LYS A 282 3.93 -17.52 -9.49
C LYS A 282 3.22 -16.16 -9.46
N SER A 283 4.02 -15.10 -9.32
CA SER A 283 3.53 -13.72 -9.35
C SER A 283 3.55 -13.18 -10.79
N PHE A 284 2.47 -12.51 -11.17
CA PHE A 284 2.32 -11.90 -12.50
C PHE A 284 1.80 -10.46 -12.37
N ILE A 285 2.10 -9.65 -13.38
CA ILE A 285 1.42 -8.38 -13.61
C ILE A 285 0.36 -8.65 -14.67
N MET A 286 -0.91 -8.38 -14.34
CA MET A 286 -2.02 -8.49 -15.28
C MET A 286 -2.44 -7.10 -15.79
N LYS A 287 -2.90 -7.02 -17.04
CA LYS A 287 -3.56 -5.82 -17.57
C LYS A 287 -5.02 -6.13 -17.80
N VAL A 288 -5.92 -5.48 -17.08
CA VAL A 288 -7.35 -5.66 -17.28
C VAL A 288 -7.77 -5.05 -18.62
N VAL A 289 -8.39 -5.85 -19.50
CA VAL A 289 -8.87 -5.42 -20.82
C VAL A 289 -10.38 -5.32 -20.91
N ALA A 290 -11.12 -6.05 -20.07
CA ALA A 290 -12.57 -5.92 -19.94
C ALA A 290 -13.05 -6.39 -18.56
N THR A 291 -14.25 -5.96 -18.17
CA THR A 291 -14.91 -6.37 -16.91
C THR A 291 -16.34 -6.78 -17.17
N GLN A 292 -16.79 -7.87 -16.56
CA GLN A 292 -18.18 -8.31 -16.51
C GLN A 292 -18.59 -8.48 -15.05
N SER A 293 -19.64 -7.78 -14.62
CA SER A 293 -20.15 -7.85 -13.24
C SER A 293 -21.47 -8.63 -13.20
N ASN A 294 -21.56 -9.58 -12.28
CA ASN A 294 -22.83 -10.20 -11.85
C ASN A 294 -22.99 -9.95 -10.33
N PRO A 295 -24.19 -10.05 -9.72
CA PRO A 295 -24.38 -9.80 -8.28
C PRO A 295 -23.55 -10.68 -7.33
N ILE A 296 -22.88 -11.70 -7.88
CA ILE A 296 -22.18 -12.76 -7.14
C ILE A 296 -20.66 -12.66 -7.30
N SER A 297 -20.16 -12.06 -8.39
CA SER A 297 -18.72 -11.93 -8.64
C SER A 297 -18.42 -10.89 -9.72
N GLN A 298 -17.21 -10.33 -9.64
CA GLN A 298 -16.61 -9.56 -10.73
C GLN A 298 -15.71 -10.50 -11.53
N PHE A 299 -16.01 -10.62 -12.83
CA PHE A 299 -15.19 -11.34 -13.79
C PHE A 299 -14.38 -10.32 -14.60
N ILE A 300 -13.09 -10.57 -14.78
CA ILE A 300 -12.21 -9.71 -15.57
C ILE A 300 -11.54 -10.48 -16.69
N GLN A 301 -11.34 -9.83 -17.83
CA GLN A 301 -10.45 -10.34 -18.87
C GLN A 301 -9.09 -9.66 -18.73
N ILE A 302 -8.02 -10.44 -18.81
CA ILE A 302 -6.62 -10.02 -18.67
C ILE A 302 -5.79 -10.28 -19.94
#